data_AF-A0A2V5UUQ0-F1
#
_entry.id   AF-A0A2V5UUQ0-F1
#
_cell.length_a   1.000
_cell.length_b   1.000
_cell.length_c   1.000
_cell.angle_alpha   90.00
_cell.angle_beta   90.00
_cell.angle_gamma   90.00
#
_symmetry.space_group_name_H-M   'P 1'
#
loop_
_entity.id
_entity.type
_entity.pdbx_description
1 polymer ?
#
loop_
_entity_poly.entity_id
_entity_poly.type
_entity_poly.pdbx_seq_one_letter_code
_entity_poly.pdbx_strand_id
1 'polypeptide(L)'
;IEALHFFKTQPDKVVPILKKNLARRYGLEEDEYYVHLQREWARLLSKKPYPLPAAIQNVYDLDVGKDPAMKDIGPMEPWDLHYLRAIDDSGFIDNLYVS
;
A
#
# COMPACT_ATOMS: atom_id res chain seq x y z
N ILE A 1 0.33 4.70 8.03
CA ILE A 1 -0.14 5.92 7.32
C ILE A 1 1.03 6.85 6.99
N GLU A 2 1.83 7.29 7.96
CA GLU A 2 2.92 8.25 7.74
C GLU A 2 3.95 7.79 6.72
N ALA A 3 4.31 6.50 6.72
CA ALA A 3 5.21 5.92 5.72
C ALA A 3 4.66 6.06 4.28
N LEU A 4 3.34 5.96 4.08
CA LEU A 4 2.71 6.19 2.77
C LEU A 4 2.79 7.66 2.38
N HIS A 5 2.53 8.56 3.32
CA HIS A 5 2.69 9.99 3.11
C HIS A 5 4.14 10.32 2.72
N PHE A 6 5.12 9.91 3.52
CA PHE A 6 6.55 10.08 3.24
C PHE A 6 6.93 9.54 1.85
N PHE A 7 6.48 8.31 1.54
CA PHE A 7 6.76 7.70 0.23
C PHE A 7 6.24 8.55 -0.93
N LYS A 8 5.03 9.11 -0.77
CA LYS A 8 4.33 9.87 -1.82
C LYS A 8 4.78 11.32 -1.94
N THR A 9 5.25 11.95 -0.86
CA THR A 9 5.53 13.40 -0.83
C THR A 9 7.01 13.76 -0.76
N GLN A 10 7.89 12.81 -0.45
CA GLN A 10 9.33 13.07 -0.31
C GLN A 10 10.16 12.19 -1.27
N PRO A 11 9.95 12.26 -2.60
CA PRO A 11 10.63 11.40 -3.58
C PRO A 11 12.15 11.43 -3.46
N ASP A 12 12.73 12.62 -3.25
CA ASP A 12 14.18 12.82 -3.12
C ASP A 12 14.79 12.04 -1.94
N LYS A 13 14.00 11.77 -0.89
CA LYS A 13 14.43 10.97 0.26
C LYS A 13 14.13 9.49 0.08
N VAL A 14 13.09 9.15 -0.69
CA VAL A 14 12.63 7.79 -0.91
C VAL A 14 13.50 7.06 -1.93
N VAL A 15 13.88 7.72 -3.02
CA VAL A 15 14.69 7.12 -4.11
C VAL A 15 16.01 6.54 -3.59
N PRO A 16 16.80 7.23 -2.75
CA PRO A 16 18.00 6.65 -2.14
C PRO A 16 17.72 5.41 -1.28
N ILE A 17 16.59 5.38 -0.57
CA ILE A 17 16.18 4.23 0.24
C ILE A 17 15.84 3.05 -0.67
N LEU A 18 15.10 3.27 -1.76
CA LEU A 18 14.79 2.22 -2.74
C LEU A 18 16.06 1.64 -3.34
N LYS A 19 16.97 2.49 -3.85
CA LYS A 19 18.23 2.04 -4.43
C LYS A 19 19.04 1.20 -3.43
N LYS A 20 19.25 1.73 -2.22
CA LYS A 20 20.01 1.03 -1.16
C LYS A 20 19.50 -0.38 -0.87
N ASN A 21 18.18 -0.58 -0.90
CA ASN A 21 17.56 -1.85 -0.52
C ASN A 21 17.31 -2.80 -1.70
N LEU A 22 17.18 -2.27 -2.92
CA LEU A 22 16.72 -3.04 -4.07
C LEU A 22 17.82 -3.26 -5.13
N ALA A 23 18.86 -2.42 -5.19
CA ALA A 23 19.91 -2.50 -6.21
C ALA A 23 20.61 -3.85 -6.24
N ARG A 24 21.06 -4.34 -5.08
CA ARG A 24 21.66 -5.67 -4.98
C ARG A 24 20.68 -6.79 -5.38
N ARG A 25 19.39 -6.63 -5.05
CA ARG A 25 18.37 -7.65 -5.30
C ARG A 25 18.04 -7.80 -6.79
N TYR A 26 18.01 -6.68 -7.52
CA TYR A 26 17.65 -6.66 -8.94
C TYR A 26 18.85 -6.54 -9.88
N GLY A 27 20.04 -6.25 -9.36
CA GLY A 27 21.24 -6.03 -10.16
C GLY A 27 21.16 -4.75 -11.02
N LEU A 28 20.40 -3.75 -10.56
CA LEU A 28 20.16 -2.49 -11.28
C LEU A 28 20.71 -1.33 -10.45
N GLU A 29 21.61 -0.54 -11.01
CA GLU A 29 22.32 0.53 -10.30
C GLU A 29 21.95 1.93 -10.84
N GLU A 30 21.18 2.00 -11.91
CA GLU A 30 20.76 3.23 -12.58
C GLU A 30 19.76 4.01 -11.73
N ASP A 31 20.04 5.29 -11.46
CA ASP A 31 19.19 6.13 -10.62
C ASP A 31 17.80 6.37 -11.24
N GLU A 32 17.72 6.50 -12.57
CA GLU A 32 16.47 6.70 -13.30
C GLU A 32 15.46 5.57 -13.05
N TYR A 33 15.92 4.34 -12.88
CA TYR A 33 15.06 3.20 -12.58
C TYR A 33 14.34 3.40 -11.24
N TYR A 34 15.04 3.86 -10.21
CA TYR A 34 14.47 4.07 -8.87
C TYR A 34 13.56 5.29 -8.80
N VAL A 35 13.88 6.34 -9.56
CA VAL A 35 12.98 7.49 -9.75
C VAL A 35 11.67 7.04 -10.40
N HIS A 36 11.75 6.25 -11.47
CA HIS A 36 10.59 5.70 -12.14
C HIS A 36 9.78 4.80 -11.20
N LEU A 37 10.45 3.89 -10.48
CA LEU A 37 9.81 2.98 -9.53
C LEU A 37 9.08 3.73 -8.42
N GLN A 38 9.72 4.74 -7.83
CA GLN A 38 9.09 5.59 -6.81
C GLN A 38 7.83 6.25 -7.37
N ARG A 39 7.91 6.83 -8.58
CA ARG A 39 6.79 7.53 -9.19
C ARG A 39 5.60 6.61 -9.44
N GLU A 40 5.83 5.45 -10.04
CA GLU A 40 4.76 4.50 -10.34
C GLU A 40 4.14 3.91 -9.06
N TRP A 41 4.95 3.54 -8.08
CA TRP A 41 4.43 3.02 -6.81
C TRP A 41 3.69 4.11 -6.02
N ALA A 42 4.19 5.35 -6.04
CA ALA A 42 3.50 6.47 -5.40
C ALA A 42 2.12 6.71 -6.03
N ARG A 43 1.96 6.48 -7.34
CA ARG A 43 0.65 6.57 -8.02
C ARG A 43 -0.30 5.44 -7.62
N LEU A 44 0.21 4.22 -7.45
CA LEU A 44 -0.59 3.04 -7.08
C LEU A 44 -1.02 3.04 -5.61
N LEU A 45 -0.20 3.58 -4.70
CA LEU A 45 -0.49 3.61 -3.27
C LEU A 45 -1.59 4.63 -2.96
N SER A 46 -2.64 4.18 -2.26
CA SER A 46 -3.74 5.05 -1.82
C SER A 46 -3.36 5.88 -0.59
N LYS A 47 -3.77 7.16 -0.55
CA LYS A 47 -3.55 8.04 0.62
C LYS A 47 -4.27 7.51 1.87
N LYS A 48 -5.52 7.11 1.69
CA LYS A 48 -6.35 6.38 2.66
C LYS A 48 -6.37 4.91 2.24
N PRO A 49 -5.58 4.03 2.86
CA PRO A 49 -5.36 2.66 2.38
C PRO A 49 -6.53 1.72 2.71
N TYR A 50 -7.76 2.12 2.41
CA TYR A 50 -8.90 1.23 2.47
C TYR A 50 -8.85 0.25 1.30
N PRO A 51 -9.13 -1.04 1.53
CA PRO A 51 -9.23 -2.00 0.45
C PRO A 51 -10.43 -1.67 -0.45
N LEU A 52 -10.28 -1.95 -1.74
CA LEU A 52 -11.41 -1.88 -2.67
C LEU A 52 -12.33 -3.09 -2.45
N PRO A 53 -13.67 -2.94 -2.50
CA PRO A 53 -14.59 -4.07 -2.36
C PRO A 53 -14.30 -5.21 -3.34
N ALA A 54 -13.96 -4.88 -4.59
CA ALA A 54 -13.57 -5.87 -5.60
C ALA A 54 -12.25 -6.58 -5.27
N ALA A 55 -11.30 -5.90 -4.62
CA ALA A 55 -10.05 -6.52 -4.20
C ALA A 55 -10.27 -7.51 -3.04
N ILE A 56 -11.17 -7.18 -2.10
CA ILE A 56 -11.58 -8.09 -1.02
C ILE A 56 -12.21 -9.35 -1.61
N GLN A 57 -13.17 -9.18 -2.54
CA GLN A 57 -13.82 -10.32 -3.19
C GLN A 57 -12.82 -11.19 -3.96
N ASN A 58 -11.90 -10.57 -4.70
CA ASN A 58 -10.88 -11.31 -5.46
C ASN A 58 -9.99 -12.15 -4.54
N VAL A 59 -9.55 -11.60 -3.39
CA VAL A 59 -8.73 -12.37 -2.43
C VAL A 59 -9.53 -13.52 -1.83
N TYR A 60 -10.79 -13.28 -1.46
CA TYR A 60 -11.68 -14.32 -0.97
C TYR A 60 -11.89 -15.44 -2.01
N ASP A 61 -12.13 -15.11 -3.27
CA ASP A 61 -12.33 -16.10 -4.34
C ASP A 61 -11.06 -16.92 -4.58
N LEU A 62 -9.87 -16.32 -4.46
CA LEU A 62 -8.59 -17.03 -4.52
C LEU A 62 -8.42 -17.99 -3.35
N ASP A 63 -8.78 -17.58 -2.13
CA ASP A 63 -8.69 -18.41 -0.93
C ASP A 63 -9.66 -19.59 -1.01
N VAL A 64 -10.91 -19.36 -1.42
CA VAL A 64 -11.92 -20.41 -1.67
C VAL A 64 -11.49 -21.35 -2.80
N GLY A 65 -10.90 -20.82 -3.87
CA GLY A 65 -10.39 -21.62 -4.97
C GLY A 65 -9.23 -22.55 -4.54
N LYS A 66 -8.46 -22.15 -3.54
CA LYS A 66 -7.35 -22.92 -2.97
C LYS A 66 -7.82 -23.91 -1.91
N ASP A 67 -8.74 -23.50 -1.04
CA ASP A 67 -9.32 -24.33 0.01
C ASP A 67 -10.84 -24.07 0.10
N PRO A 68 -11.67 -25.02 -0.38
CA PRO A 68 -13.12 -24.88 -0.35
C PRO A 68 -13.72 -24.68 1.05
N ALA A 69 -13.01 -25.06 2.13
CA ALA A 69 -13.46 -24.82 3.50
C ALA A 69 -13.52 -23.33 3.87
N MET A 70 -12.82 -22.46 3.12
CA MET A 70 -12.84 -21.01 3.35
C MET A 70 -14.18 -20.35 3.01
N LYS A 71 -15.10 -21.06 2.35
CA LYS A 71 -16.45 -20.56 2.04
C LYS A 71 -17.28 -20.22 3.27
N ASP A 72 -16.93 -20.81 4.41
CA ASP A 72 -17.64 -20.60 5.67
C ASP A 72 -17.19 -19.32 6.39
N ILE A 73 -16.09 -18.70 5.94
CA ILE A 73 -15.56 -17.43 6.48
C ILE A 73 -16.06 -16.29 5.59
N GLY A 74 -16.65 -15.24 6.18
CA GLY A 74 -17.13 -14.11 5.39
C GLY A 74 -15.98 -13.34 4.74
N PRO A 75 -16.14 -12.77 3.53
CA PRO A 75 -15.06 -12.07 2.82
C PRO A 75 -14.51 -10.85 3.60
N MET A 76 -15.32 -10.26 4.49
CA MET A 76 -14.93 -9.13 5.35
C MET A 76 -14.36 -9.55 6.71
N GLU A 77 -14.53 -10.81 7.11
CA GLU A 77 -14.19 -11.28 8.45
C GLU A 77 -12.70 -11.13 8.79
N PRO A 78 -11.74 -11.35 7.86
CA PRO A 78 -10.32 -11.10 8.13
C PRO A 78 -9.93 -9.62 8.20
N TRP A 79 -10.81 -8.69 7.80
CA TRP A 79 -10.47 -7.29 7.56
C TRP A 79 -10.89 -6.40 8.74
N ASP A 80 -10.04 -6.29 9.75
CA ASP A 80 -10.23 -5.28 10.80
C ASP A 80 -9.82 -3.88 10.32
N LEU A 81 -10.82 -3.07 9.96
CA LEU A 81 -10.64 -1.69 9.52
C LEU A 81 -10.82 -0.66 10.65
N HIS A 82 -11.05 -1.09 11.90
CA HIS A 82 -11.40 -0.20 13.00
C HIS A 82 -10.32 0.86 13.25
N TYR A 83 -9.05 0.44 13.34
CA TYR A 83 -7.94 1.37 13.60
C TYR A 83 -7.71 2.34 12.45
N LEU A 84 -7.85 1.89 11.21
CA LEU A 84 -7.71 2.77 10.05
C LEU A 84 -8.80 3.83 10.04
N ARG A 85 -10.05 3.43 10.32
CA ARG A 85 -11.19 4.35 10.45
C ARG A 85 -10.98 5.34 11.58
N ALA A 86 -10.57 4.90 12.76
CA ALA A 86 -10.32 5.79 13.89
C ALA A 86 -9.26 6.87 13.57
N ILE A 87 -8.18 6.49 12.85
CA ILE A 87 -7.15 7.42 12.40
C ILE A 87 -7.70 8.40 11.35
N ASP A 88 -8.46 7.91 10.39
CA ASP A 88 -9.06 8.72 9.33
C ASP A 88 -10.09 9.72 9.88
N ASP A 89 -11.01 9.25 10.72
CA ASP A 89 -12.06 10.06 11.36
C ASP A 89 -11.50 11.16 12.26
N SER A 90 -10.29 10.98 12.80
CA SER A 90 -9.57 12.03 13.55
C SER A 90 -9.08 13.19 12.68
N GLY A 91 -9.15 13.06 11.35
CA GLY A 91 -8.59 14.00 10.38
C GLY A 91 -7.08 13.88 10.19
N PHE A 92 -6.41 12.97 10.90
CA PHE A 92 -4.95 12.79 10.85
C PHE A 92 -4.43 12.57 9.42
N ILE A 93 -5.08 11.70 8.65
CA ILE A 93 -4.63 11.39 7.28
C ILE A 93 -4.71 12.63 6.40
N ASP A 94 -5.83 13.35 6.43
CA ASP A 94 -6.02 14.53 5.58
C ASP A 94 -5.05 15.64 5.96
N ASN A 95 -4.81 15.86 7.26
CA ASN A 95 -3.85 16.84 7.77
C ASN A 95 -2.41 16.58 7.30
N LEU A 96 -2.02 15.33 7.05
CA LEU A 96 -0.70 15.02 6.48
C LEU A 96 -0.52 15.55 5.05
N TYR A 97 -1.60 15.73 4.29
CA TYR A 97 -1.54 16.15 2.88
C TYR A 97 -1.97 17.61 2.66
N VAL A 98 -2.25 18.36 3.72
CA VAL A 98 -2.47 19.81 3.63
C VAL A 98 -1.09 20.45 3.51
N SER A 99 -0.68 20.75 2.28
CA SER A 99 0.54 21.47 1.91
C SER A 99 0.32 22.19 0.59
#